data_AF-A0A399IDA3-F1
#
_entry.id   AF-A0A399IDA3-F1
#
_cell.length_a   1.000
_cell.length_b   1.000
_cell.length_c   1.000
_cell.angle_alpha   90.00
_cell.angle_beta   90.00
_cell.angle_gamma   90.00
#
_symmetry.space_group_name_H-M   'P 1'
#
loop_
_entity.id
_entity.type
_entity.pdbx_description
1 polymer ?
#
loop_
_entity_poly.entity_id
_entity_poly.type
_entity_poly.pdbx_seq_one_letter_code
_entity_poly.pdbx_strand_id
1 'polypeptide(L)'
;MLRSLVVLLLFVFANAANAENWKLYDSGVGLIVEGENYDKQLKVVERGNVWDAKELYENGAQAGKYRGNQLFAAWIQGPHTKEYLNSYGTPVWMYKYKITYPDGKTFEAGPSGFYTPGFTYFGIKTGGYTNGNWKIDWYIQHRDTKEIRQVGSSEFKTTYGR
;
A
#
# COMPACT_ATOMS: atom_id res chain seq x y z
N MET A 1 -30.88 -19.60 59.53
CA MET A 1 -30.84 -20.17 58.16
C MET A 1 -30.37 -19.09 57.22
N LEU A 2 -29.08 -19.08 56.87
CA LEU A 2 -28.52 -18.10 55.93
C LEU A 2 -28.06 -18.90 54.70
N ARG A 3 -28.81 -18.80 53.59
CA ARG A 3 -28.44 -19.40 52.30
C ARG A 3 -27.44 -18.46 51.63
N SER A 4 -26.15 -18.79 51.72
CA SER A 4 -25.09 -18.09 50.99
C SER A 4 -25.20 -18.38 49.50
N LEU A 5 -25.45 -17.35 48.70
CA LEU A 5 -25.36 -17.38 47.25
C LEU A 5 -23.90 -17.06 46.88
N VAL A 6 -23.14 -18.04 46.41
CA VAL A 6 -21.80 -17.83 45.84
C VAL A 6 -21.97 -17.57 44.35
N VAL A 7 -21.83 -16.32 43.93
CA VAL A 7 -21.73 -15.95 42.51
C VAL A 7 -20.26 -15.99 42.12
N LEU A 8 -19.87 -17.02 41.39
CA LEU A 8 -18.55 -17.13 40.78
C LEU A 8 -18.50 -16.23 39.54
N LEU A 9 -17.97 -15.02 39.69
CA LEU A 9 -17.66 -14.12 38.59
C LEU A 9 -16.44 -14.65 37.83
N LEU A 10 -16.70 -15.37 36.74
CA LEU A 10 -15.70 -15.65 35.71
C LEU A 10 -15.36 -14.34 35.00
N PHE A 11 -14.24 -13.74 35.37
CA PHE A 11 -13.59 -12.70 34.56
C PHE A 11 -13.14 -13.33 33.25
N VAL A 12 -13.95 -13.19 32.21
CA VAL A 12 -13.50 -13.38 30.83
C VAL A 12 -12.50 -12.26 30.56
N PHE A 13 -11.21 -12.56 30.67
CA PHE A 13 -10.19 -11.72 30.07
C PHE A 13 -10.43 -11.75 28.56
N ALA A 14 -11.13 -10.74 28.06
CA ALA A 14 -11.00 -10.38 26.66
C ALA A 14 -9.52 -10.06 26.48
N ASN A 15 -8.77 -10.98 25.88
CA ASN A 15 -7.52 -10.61 25.23
C ASN A 15 -7.93 -9.56 24.20
N ALA A 16 -7.81 -8.29 24.58
CA ALA A 16 -7.61 -7.23 23.62
C ALA A 16 -6.35 -7.66 22.88
N ALA A 17 -6.55 -8.39 21.78
CA ALA A 17 -5.51 -8.61 20.80
C ALA A 17 -4.90 -7.23 20.60
N ASN A 18 -3.63 -7.08 20.97
CA ASN A 18 -2.90 -5.85 20.74
C ASN A 18 -3.17 -5.50 19.29
N ALA A 19 -3.99 -4.48 19.05
CA ALA A 19 -4.16 -3.95 17.73
C ALA A 19 -2.79 -3.34 17.44
N GLU A 20 -1.91 -4.14 16.84
CA GLU A 20 -0.64 -3.69 16.33
C GLU A 20 -1.00 -2.54 15.39
N ASN A 21 -0.75 -1.32 15.86
CA ASN A 21 -1.26 -0.12 15.24
C ASN A 21 -0.31 0.25 14.10
N TRP A 22 -0.33 -0.55 13.04
CA TRP A 22 0.30 -0.17 11.78
C TRP A 22 -0.25 1.20 11.37
N LYS A 23 0.65 2.12 11.04
CA LYS A 23 0.32 3.51 10.70
C LYS A 23 0.83 3.84 9.31
N LEU A 24 0.00 4.55 8.55
CA LEU A 24 0.43 5.11 7.28
C LEU A 24 1.42 6.25 7.54
N TYR A 25 2.62 6.16 6.98
CA TYR A 25 3.60 7.25 6.97
C TYR A 25 3.49 8.06 5.69
N ASP A 26 3.37 7.39 4.54
CA ASP A 26 3.19 8.04 3.25
C ASP A 26 2.45 7.15 2.25
N SER A 27 1.74 7.76 1.30
CA SER A 27 1.25 7.09 0.08
C SER A 27 1.09 8.10 -1.03
N GLY A 28 1.23 7.69 -2.29
CA GLY A 28 1.11 8.62 -3.41
C GLY A 28 1.26 7.97 -4.77
N VAL A 29 1.25 8.82 -5.79
CA VAL A 29 1.46 8.50 -7.21
C VAL A 29 2.43 9.49 -7.81
N GLY A 30 3.30 8.99 -8.68
CA GLY A 30 4.26 9.80 -9.43
C GLY A 30 5.51 9.03 -9.84
N LEU A 31 6.63 9.74 -9.98
CA LEU A 31 7.91 9.15 -10.41
C LEU A 31 8.74 8.76 -9.19
N ILE A 32 9.19 7.51 -9.18
CA ILE A 32 10.14 6.99 -8.20
C ILE A 32 11.42 6.53 -8.90
N VAL A 33 12.52 6.41 -8.16
CA VAL A 33 13.74 5.77 -8.67
C VAL A 33 13.67 4.26 -8.49
N GLU A 34 13.77 3.51 -9.58
CA GLU A 34 13.93 2.05 -9.60
C GLU A 34 15.36 1.71 -10.06
N GLY A 35 16.29 1.63 -9.11
CA GLY A 35 17.70 1.33 -9.36
C GLY A 35 18.25 0.31 -8.36
N GLU A 36 19.57 0.23 -8.18
CA GLU A 36 20.23 -0.79 -7.33
C GLU A 36 19.73 -0.89 -5.88
N ASN A 37 19.11 0.19 -5.36
CA ASN A 37 18.62 0.28 -3.98
C ASN A 37 17.09 0.28 -3.88
N TYR A 38 16.38 -0.22 -4.90
CA TYR A 38 14.92 -0.17 -4.99
C TYR A 38 14.19 -0.83 -3.80
N ASP A 39 14.83 -1.82 -3.14
CA ASP A 39 14.29 -2.54 -1.99
C ASP A 39 14.78 -1.99 -0.64
N LYS A 40 15.76 -1.08 -0.64
CA LYS A 40 16.38 -0.49 0.57
C LYS A 40 15.81 0.86 0.94
N GLN A 41 15.32 1.62 -0.03
CA GLN A 41 14.75 2.93 0.21
C GLN A 41 13.77 3.32 -0.89
N LEU A 42 12.59 3.79 -0.50
CA LEU A 42 11.69 4.47 -1.42
C LEU A 42 12.24 5.87 -1.74
N LYS A 43 12.53 6.13 -3.01
CA LYS A 43 12.99 7.44 -3.50
C LYS A 43 11.94 8.03 -4.43
N VAL A 44 11.08 8.89 -3.89
CA VAL A 44 10.11 9.66 -4.67
C VAL A 44 10.84 10.85 -5.30
N VAL A 45 10.83 10.92 -6.63
CA VAL A 45 11.40 12.02 -7.40
C VAL A 45 10.36 13.11 -7.61
N GLU A 46 9.14 12.70 -7.93
CA GLU A 46 8.05 13.61 -8.24
C GLU A 46 6.72 13.01 -7.80
N ARG A 47 5.89 13.83 -7.14
CA ARG A 47 4.52 13.50 -6.75
C ARG A 47 3.57 14.39 -7.53
N GLY A 48 2.49 13.81 -8.03
CA GLY A 48 1.51 14.56 -8.81
C GLY A 48 0.17 13.85 -8.89
N ASN A 49 -0.88 14.62 -9.15
CA ASN A 49 -2.24 14.14 -9.34
C ASN A 49 -2.74 14.33 -10.79
N VAL A 50 -1.92 14.90 -11.67
CA VAL A 50 -2.20 15.02 -13.11
C VAL A 50 -0.93 14.63 -13.85
N TRP A 51 -1.07 13.73 -14.81
CA TRP A 51 0.06 13.17 -15.55
C TRP A 51 -0.26 13.04 -17.03
N ASP A 52 0.69 13.43 -17.89
CA ASP A 52 0.55 13.22 -19.32
C ASP A 52 0.95 11.78 -19.70
N ALA A 53 -0.04 10.98 -20.10
CA ALA A 53 0.16 9.58 -20.46
C ALA A 53 1.05 9.41 -21.70
N LYS A 54 1.05 10.39 -22.63
CA LYS A 54 1.92 10.37 -23.80
C LYS A 54 3.37 10.58 -23.36
N GLU A 55 3.63 11.61 -22.55
CA GLU A 55 4.96 11.87 -22.02
C GLU A 55 5.52 10.67 -21.23
N LEU A 56 4.71 10.11 -20.32
CA LEU A 56 5.09 8.96 -19.52
C LEU A 56 5.44 7.73 -20.36
N TYR A 57 4.72 7.52 -21.47
CA TYR A 57 4.97 6.41 -22.38
C TYR A 57 6.22 6.65 -23.24
N GLU A 58 6.28 7.78 -23.96
CA GLU A 58 7.33 8.08 -24.94
C GLU A 58 8.71 8.18 -24.30
N ASN A 59 8.78 8.64 -23.06
CA ASN A 59 10.03 8.76 -22.33
C ASN A 59 10.32 7.54 -21.43
N GLY A 60 9.53 6.47 -21.53
CA GLY A 60 9.82 5.19 -20.87
C GLY A 60 9.55 5.13 -19.36
N ALA A 61 8.80 6.07 -18.78
CA ALA A 61 8.48 6.09 -17.35
C ALA A 61 7.67 4.88 -16.91
N GLN A 62 6.79 4.39 -17.77
CA GLN A 62 6.03 3.18 -17.48
C GLN A 62 6.93 1.93 -17.45
N ALA A 63 8.15 1.98 -18.01
CA ALA A 63 9.10 0.86 -18.06
C ALA A 63 10.31 1.05 -17.13
N GLY A 64 10.28 2.04 -16.22
CA GLY A 64 11.39 2.31 -15.30
C GLY A 64 12.61 2.97 -15.96
N LYS A 65 12.47 3.52 -17.18
CA LYS A 65 13.59 4.05 -17.97
C LYS A 65 13.62 5.58 -18.06
N TYR A 66 12.63 6.25 -17.48
CA TYR A 66 12.53 7.71 -17.57
C TYR A 66 13.71 8.37 -16.87
N ARG A 67 14.37 9.31 -17.56
CA ARG A 67 15.57 10.00 -17.06
C ARG A 67 16.61 9.03 -16.46
N GLY A 68 16.75 7.85 -17.05
CA GLY A 68 17.74 6.81 -16.69
C GLY A 68 17.17 5.64 -15.88
N ASN A 69 16.36 5.89 -14.86
CA ASN A 69 15.90 4.84 -13.92
C ASN A 69 14.62 5.21 -13.15
N GLN A 70 13.74 6.05 -13.71
CA GLN A 70 12.52 6.47 -13.05
C GLN A 70 11.31 5.69 -13.56
N LEU A 71 10.49 5.24 -12.61
CA LEU A 71 9.26 4.49 -12.82
C LEU A 71 8.06 5.33 -12.41
N PHE A 72 7.05 5.42 -13.28
CA PHE A 72 5.74 5.92 -12.90
C PHE A 72 5.01 4.87 -12.06
N ALA A 73 4.77 5.18 -10.80
CA ALA A 73 4.34 4.22 -9.80
C ALA A 73 3.36 4.82 -8.79
N ALA A 74 2.68 3.93 -8.08
CA ALA A 74 2.05 4.25 -6.82
C ALA A 74 2.80 3.57 -5.67
N TRP A 75 2.82 4.22 -4.52
CA TRP A 75 3.49 3.69 -3.33
C TRP A 75 2.64 3.82 -2.07
N ILE A 76 3.00 2.99 -1.10
CA ILE A 76 2.60 3.10 0.30
C ILE A 76 3.81 2.82 1.18
N GLN A 77 3.92 3.57 2.27
CA GLN A 77 4.96 3.45 3.26
C GLN A 77 4.34 3.50 4.66
N GLY A 78 4.77 2.57 5.49
CA GLY A 78 4.50 2.54 6.92
C GLY A 78 5.78 2.24 7.69
N PRO A 79 5.64 1.65 8.89
CA PRO A 79 6.78 1.40 9.76
C PRO A 79 7.65 0.24 9.27
N HIS A 80 8.86 0.15 9.79
CA HIS A 80 9.80 -0.89 9.41
C HIS A 80 9.23 -2.27 9.75
N THR A 81 9.40 -3.30 8.89
CA THR A 81 8.69 -4.58 9.07
C THR A 81 9.05 -5.32 10.36
N LYS A 82 10.25 -5.06 10.89
CA LYS A 82 10.73 -5.55 12.20
C LYS A 82 9.96 -5.01 13.41
N GLU A 83 9.20 -3.94 13.28
CA GLU A 83 8.37 -3.42 14.38
C GLU A 83 7.19 -4.35 14.71
N TYR A 84 6.81 -5.22 13.76
CA TYR A 84 5.61 -6.05 13.83
C TYR A 84 5.91 -7.47 13.37
N LEU A 85 6.50 -8.26 14.26
CA LEU A 85 6.86 -9.67 14.01
C LEU A 85 5.98 -10.59 14.85
N ASN A 86 5.53 -11.70 14.26
CA ASN A 86 4.87 -12.75 15.04
C ASN A 86 5.89 -13.58 15.84
N SER A 87 5.40 -14.57 16.60
CA SER A 87 6.22 -15.49 17.39
C SER A 87 7.26 -16.28 16.58
N TYR A 88 7.13 -16.32 15.25
CA TYR A 88 8.09 -16.97 14.34
C TYR A 88 9.10 -15.98 13.74
N GLY A 89 9.11 -14.71 14.19
CA GLY A 89 9.99 -13.67 13.65
C GLY A 89 9.60 -13.20 12.24
N THR A 90 8.36 -13.46 11.81
CA THR A 90 7.88 -13.09 10.47
C THR A 90 7.04 -11.81 10.53
N PRO A 91 7.22 -10.85 9.60
CA PRO A 91 6.37 -9.66 9.53
C PRO A 91 4.89 -10.01 9.42
N VAL A 92 4.08 -9.46 10.32
CA VAL A 92 2.64 -9.72 10.38
C VAL A 92 1.83 -8.91 9.38
N TRP A 93 2.22 -7.68 9.08
CA TRP A 93 1.48 -6.82 8.16
C TRP A 93 1.90 -7.06 6.72
N MET A 94 0.93 -7.36 5.88
CA MET A 94 1.04 -7.48 4.42
C MET A 94 0.25 -6.35 3.77
N TYR A 95 0.61 -5.94 2.57
CA TYR A 95 -0.15 -4.96 1.81
C TYR A 95 -1.11 -5.63 0.82
N LYS A 96 -2.21 -4.96 0.54
CA LYS A 96 -3.08 -5.18 -0.61
C LYS A 96 -3.39 -3.83 -1.25
N TYR A 97 -3.70 -3.84 -2.53
CA TYR A 97 -4.21 -2.65 -3.19
C TYR A 97 -5.33 -2.97 -4.14
N LYS A 98 -6.16 -1.96 -4.37
CA LYS A 98 -7.17 -1.92 -5.41
C LYS A 98 -6.91 -0.71 -6.28
N ILE A 99 -6.81 -0.92 -7.59
CA ILE A 99 -6.79 0.16 -8.56
C ILE A 99 -8.13 0.21 -9.28
N THR A 100 -8.73 1.39 -9.36
CA THR A 100 -9.89 1.70 -10.18
C THR A 100 -9.41 2.47 -11.41
N TYR A 101 -9.64 1.89 -12.59
CA TYR A 101 -9.29 2.46 -13.89
C TYR A 101 -10.30 3.56 -14.31
N PRO A 102 -9.97 4.39 -15.31
CA PRO A 102 -10.87 5.45 -15.78
C PRO A 102 -12.23 4.98 -16.30
N ASP A 103 -12.35 3.73 -16.76
CA ASP A 103 -13.63 3.15 -17.16
C ASP A 103 -14.44 2.56 -15.99
N GLY A 104 -13.96 2.73 -14.75
CA GLY A 104 -14.58 2.22 -13.53
C GLY A 104 -14.28 0.75 -13.25
N LYS A 105 -13.59 0.02 -14.15
CA LYS A 105 -13.12 -1.34 -13.82
C LYS A 105 -12.12 -1.29 -12.68
N THR A 106 -11.99 -2.41 -11.99
CA THR A 106 -11.07 -2.52 -10.86
C THR A 106 -10.17 -3.73 -10.99
N PHE A 107 -8.96 -3.61 -10.46
CA PHE A 107 -8.05 -4.72 -10.25
C PHE A 107 -7.58 -4.70 -8.80
N GLU A 108 -7.49 -5.88 -8.18
CA GLU A 108 -7.04 -6.06 -6.80
C GLU A 108 -5.85 -7.02 -6.77
N ALA A 109 -4.86 -6.72 -5.91
CA ALA A 109 -3.68 -7.55 -5.72
C ALA A 109 -3.27 -7.65 -4.26
N GLY A 110 -2.45 -8.67 -3.97
CA GLY A 110 -2.04 -9.06 -2.62
C GLY A 110 -3.01 -10.05 -1.96
N PRO A 111 -2.72 -10.48 -0.71
CA PRO A 111 -1.70 -9.92 0.18
C PRO A 111 -0.25 -10.26 -0.19
N SER A 112 0.63 -9.29 -0.06
CA SER A 112 2.08 -9.42 -0.30
C SER A 112 2.90 -8.76 0.82
N GLY A 113 4.14 -9.17 1.01
CA GLY A 113 5.04 -8.56 2.01
C GLY A 113 5.59 -7.21 1.55
N PHE A 114 5.80 -6.29 2.49
CA PHE A 114 6.54 -5.06 2.25
C PHE A 114 8.04 -5.33 2.08
N TYR A 115 8.75 -4.41 1.42
CA TYR A 115 10.21 -4.34 1.58
C TYR A 115 10.54 -4.08 3.05
N THR A 116 11.70 -4.55 3.51
CA THR A 116 12.13 -4.49 4.91
C THR A 116 11.97 -3.10 5.56
N PRO A 117 12.26 -1.98 4.87
CA PRO A 117 12.07 -0.63 5.42
C PRO A 117 10.60 -0.19 5.59
N GLY A 118 9.62 -1.02 5.24
CA GLY A 118 8.19 -0.72 5.49
C GLY A 118 7.43 -0.10 4.32
N PHE A 119 7.96 -0.18 3.10
CA PHE A 119 7.30 0.36 1.92
C PHE A 119 7.08 -0.71 0.84
N THR A 120 6.22 -0.37 -0.11
CA THR A 120 6.08 -1.07 -1.39
C THR A 120 5.66 -0.06 -2.45
N TYR A 121 5.76 -0.47 -3.71
CA TYR A 121 5.25 0.27 -4.84
C TYR A 121 4.82 -0.70 -5.94
N PHE A 122 4.04 -0.21 -6.89
CA PHE A 122 3.84 -0.90 -8.17
C PHE A 122 3.88 0.11 -9.31
N GLY A 123 4.46 -0.31 -10.44
CA GLY A 123 4.47 0.49 -11.66
C GLY A 123 3.08 0.58 -12.27
N ILE A 124 2.68 1.80 -12.66
CA ILE A 124 1.41 2.05 -13.33
C ILE A 124 1.64 2.02 -14.84
N LYS A 125 0.85 1.20 -15.54
CA LYS A 125 0.79 1.19 -16.99
C LYS A 125 -0.51 1.87 -17.40
N THR A 126 -0.43 2.95 -18.19
CA THR A 126 -1.64 3.64 -18.65
C THR A 126 -2.37 2.79 -19.68
N GLY A 127 -1.66 2.02 -20.51
CA GLY A 127 -2.27 1.22 -21.58
C GLY A 127 -3.20 2.07 -22.44
N GLY A 128 -4.43 1.59 -22.68
CA GLY A 128 -5.47 2.34 -23.40
C GLY A 128 -6.10 3.49 -22.60
N TYR A 129 -5.83 3.60 -21.30
CA TYR A 129 -6.41 4.62 -20.42
C TYR A 129 -5.59 5.91 -20.42
N THR A 130 -5.47 6.52 -21.59
CA THR A 130 -4.68 7.75 -21.81
C THR A 130 -5.32 9.00 -21.22
N ASN A 131 -6.62 8.98 -20.95
CA ASN A 131 -7.34 10.08 -20.29
C ASN A 131 -8.29 9.55 -19.22
N GLY A 132 -8.38 10.28 -18.11
CA GLY A 132 -9.43 10.08 -17.10
C GLY A 132 -8.89 9.88 -15.70
N ASN A 133 -9.79 9.68 -14.75
CA ASN A 133 -9.49 9.63 -13.32
C ASN A 133 -9.19 8.20 -12.89
N TRP A 134 -8.21 8.07 -12.01
CA TRP A 134 -7.75 6.83 -11.42
C TRP A 134 -7.85 6.95 -9.91
N LYS A 135 -8.10 5.82 -9.25
CA LYS A 135 -8.06 5.72 -7.79
C LYS A 135 -7.29 4.49 -7.37
N ILE A 136 -6.51 4.62 -6.31
CA ILE A 136 -5.80 3.54 -5.67
C ILE A 136 -6.22 3.52 -4.22
N ASP A 137 -6.78 2.41 -3.76
CA ASP A 137 -7.08 2.16 -2.36
C ASP A 137 -6.04 1.18 -1.81
N TRP A 138 -5.42 1.56 -0.70
CA TRP A 138 -4.40 0.77 -0.02
C TRP A 138 -4.98 0.13 1.24
N TYR A 139 -4.65 -1.14 1.42
CA TYR A 139 -5.06 -1.93 2.57
C TYR A 139 -3.84 -2.63 3.17
N ILE A 140 -3.93 -2.89 4.47
CA ILE A 140 -3.08 -3.85 5.14
C ILE A 140 -3.90 -5.08 5.52
N GLN A 141 -3.25 -6.24 5.52
CA GLN A 141 -3.81 -7.48 6.03
C GLN A 141 -2.88 -8.09 7.06
N HIS A 142 -3.42 -8.43 8.23
CA HIS A 142 -2.69 -9.18 9.24
C HIS A 142 -2.52 -10.63 8.77
N ARG A 143 -1.29 -11.14 8.79
CA ARG A 143 -0.92 -12.48 8.31
C ARG A 143 -1.69 -13.58 9.01
N ASP A 144 -1.74 -13.52 10.33
CA ASP A 144 -2.27 -14.62 11.14
C ASP A 144 -3.79 -14.51 11.33
N THR A 145 -4.30 -13.36 11.76
CA THR A 145 -5.75 -13.13 12.00
C THR A 145 -6.57 -12.90 10.73
N LYS A 146 -5.91 -12.63 9.59
CA LYS A 146 -6.53 -12.23 8.32
C LYS A 146 -7.33 -10.93 8.35
N GLU A 147 -7.27 -10.16 9.44
CA GLU A 147 -7.87 -8.84 9.55
C GLU A 147 -7.40 -7.94 8.41
N ILE A 148 -8.33 -7.25 7.74
CA ILE A 148 -8.02 -6.30 6.67
C ILE A 148 -8.45 -4.90 7.13
N ARG A 149 -7.58 -3.92 6.94
CA ARG A 149 -7.85 -2.51 7.20
C ARG A 149 -7.52 -1.68 5.97
N GLN A 150 -8.42 -0.80 5.55
CA GLN A 150 -8.05 0.25 4.60
C GLN A 150 -7.22 1.30 5.33
N VAL A 151 -6.08 1.68 4.76
CA VAL A 151 -5.10 2.56 5.42
C VAL A 151 -4.84 3.85 4.66
N GLY A 152 -5.18 3.91 3.38
CA GLY A 152 -5.00 5.12 2.58
C GLY A 152 -5.64 5.00 1.20
N SER A 153 -5.68 6.13 0.50
CA SER A 153 -6.09 6.21 -0.89
C SER A 153 -5.30 7.28 -1.63
N SER A 154 -5.12 7.11 -2.93
CA SER A 154 -4.51 8.10 -3.82
C SER A 154 -5.34 8.23 -5.08
N GLU A 155 -5.59 9.46 -5.52
CA GLU A 155 -6.33 9.76 -6.75
C GLU A 155 -5.45 10.59 -7.68
N PHE A 156 -5.51 10.29 -8.97
CA PHE A 156 -4.82 11.04 -10.00
C PHE A 156 -5.57 10.98 -11.31
N LYS A 157 -5.19 11.82 -12.26
CA LYS A 157 -5.77 11.90 -13.59
C LYS A 157 -4.69 11.75 -14.65
N THR A 158 -5.00 11.03 -15.71
CA THR A 158 -4.20 11.06 -16.94
C THR A 158 -4.79 12.04 -17.95
N THR A 159 -3.91 12.74 -18.67
CA THR A 159 -4.20 13.48 -19.90
C THR A 159 -3.34 12.93 -21.05
N TYR A 160 -3.59 13.36 -22.28
CA TYR A 160 -2.82 12.89 -23.43
C TYR A 160 -2.38 14.06 -24.33
N GLY A 161 -1.06 14.24 -24.44
CA GLY A 161 -0.43 15.25 -25.30
C GLY A 161 -0.64 16.70 -24.85
N ARG A 162 -0.72 16.95 -23.54
CA ARG A 162 -0.87 18.30 -22.96
C ARG A 162 0.44 18.87 -22.44
#